data_AF-A0AA36M9V4-F1
#
_entry.id   AF-A0AA36M9V4-F1
#
_cell.length_a   1.000
_cell.length_b   1.000
_cell.length_c   1.000
_cell.angle_alpha   90.00
_cell.angle_beta   90.00
_cell.angle_gamma   90.00
#
_symmetry.space_group_name_H-M   'P 1'
#
loop_
_entity.id
_entity.type
_entity.pdbx_description
1 polymer ?
#
loop_
_entity_poly.entity_id
_entity_poly.type
_entity_poly.pdbx_seq_one_letter_code
_entity_poly.pdbx_strand_id
1 'polypeptide(L)'
;MRIKKAKIEIDGLGTFDPVVLSLRLKWDFHDWHGAPFEELLDFKLQKEYKEGTMHIGEIQPPGLENKENQAPGPSYSEAAAPHEEKQRL
;
A
#
# COMPACT_ATOMS: atom_id res chain seq x y z
N MET A 1 10.44 -4.61 0.02
CA MET A 1 9.64 -5.02 1.20
C MET A 1 10.26 -6.27 1.81
N ARG A 2 10.52 -6.28 3.12
CA ARG A 2 11.00 -7.46 3.87
C ARG A 2 10.08 -7.69 5.06
N ILE A 3 9.64 -8.92 5.29
CA ILE A 3 8.81 -9.29 6.45
C ILE A 3 9.74 -9.89 7.51
N LYS A 4 9.83 -9.28 8.69
CA LYS A 4 10.59 -9.80 9.84
C LYS A 4 9.77 -9.65 11.11
N LYS A 5 9.59 -10.75 11.86
CA LYS A 5 8.97 -10.76 13.21
C LYS A 5 7.64 -9.98 13.28
N ALA A 6 6.70 -10.29 12.40
CA ALA A 6 5.39 -9.62 12.30
C ALA A 6 5.47 -8.10 12.04
N LYS A 7 6.54 -7.63 11.39
CA LYS A 7 6.67 -6.23 10.96
C LYS A 7 6.99 -6.13 9.49
N ILE A 8 6.41 -5.11 8.85
CA ILE A 8 6.63 -4.74 7.46
C ILE A 8 7.51 -3.49 7.43
N GLU A 9 8.66 -3.60 6.79
CA GLU A 9 9.54 -2.46 6.52
C GLU A 9 9.27 -1.93 5.10
N ILE A 10 8.91 -0.65 5.02
CA ILE A 10 8.75 0.10 3.78
C ILE A 10 9.89 1.12 3.72
N ASP A 11 10.68 1.03 2.65
CA ASP A 11 11.81 1.93 2.44
C ASP A 11 11.33 3.39 2.34
N GLY A 12 12.01 4.30 3.02
CA GLY A 12 11.64 5.71 3.14
C GLY A 12 10.45 6.05 4.04
N LEU A 13 9.67 5.07 4.54
CA LEU A 13 8.49 5.29 5.39
C LEU A 13 8.66 4.74 6.81
N GLY A 14 9.42 3.65 6.96
CA GLY A 14 9.72 3.03 8.26
C GLY A 14 9.16 1.62 8.41
N THR A 15 9.01 1.19 9.65
CA THR A 15 8.59 -0.17 10.01
C THR A 15 7.22 -0.13 10.69
N PHE A 16 6.29 -0.95 10.19
CA PHE A 16 4.90 -0.99 10.63
C PHE A 16 4.47 -2.38 11.07
N ASP A 17 3.51 -2.42 11.97
CA ASP A 17 2.68 -3.61 12.16
C ASP A 17 1.77 -3.79 10.92
N PRO A 18 1.63 -5.01 10.35
CA PRO A 18 0.83 -5.27 9.16
C PRO A 18 -0.63 -4.85 9.28
N VAL A 19 -1.26 -5.09 10.42
CA VAL A 19 -2.67 -4.79 10.68
C VAL A 19 -2.84 -3.28 10.80
N VAL A 20 -1.94 -2.61 11.51
CA VAL A 20 -1.95 -1.14 11.60
C VAL A 20 -1.70 -0.50 10.24
N LEU A 21 -0.77 -1.04 9.45
CA LEU A 21 -0.46 -0.55 8.11
C LEU A 21 -1.67 -0.66 7.18
N SER A 22 -2.37 -1.79 7.22
CA SER A 22 -3.51 -2.04 6.35
C SER A 22 -4.68 -1.09 6.66
N LEU A 23 -4.87 -0.74 7.94
CA LEU A 23 -5.79 0.32 8.38
C LEU A 23 -5.35 1.72 7.89
N ARG A 24 -4.05 2.05 7.97
CA ARG A 24 -3.51 3.34 7.48
C ARG A 24 -3.67 3.53 5.99
N LEU A 25 -3.63 2.44 5.22
CA LEU A 25 -3.79 2.43 3.77
C LEU A 25 -5.25 2.32 3.32
N LYS A 26 -6.21 2.24 4.27
CA LYS A 26 -7.65 2.07 3.99
C LYS A 26 -7.93 0.92 3.01
N TRP A 27 -7.22 -0.20 3.18
CA TRP A 27 -7.44 -1.37 2.34
C TRP A 27 -8.83 -1.95 2.56
N ASP A 28 -9.40 -2.44 1.46
CA ASP A 28 -10.65 -3.19 1.49
C ASP A 28 -10.35 -4.67 1.73
N PHE A 29 -11.12 -5.28 2.64
CA PHE A 29 -10.95 -6.67 3.07
C PHE A 29 -12.22 -7.49 2.83
N HIS A 30 -13.08 -7.12 1.88
CA HIS A 30 -14.30 -7.88 1.57
C HIS A 30 -14.06 -9.36 1.29
N ASP A 31 -12.92 -9.72 0.70
CA ASP A 31 -12.52 -11.10 0.39
C ASP A 31 -11.77 -11.80 1.55
N TRP A 32 -11.61 -11.13 2.70
CA TRP A 32 -10.94 -11.73 3.84
C TRP A 32 -11.87 -12.71 4.58
N HIS A 33 -11.45 -13.96 4.66
CA HIS A 33 -12.17 -15.04 5.35
C HIS A 33 -11.51 -15.47 6.68
N GLY A 34 -10.50 -14.73 7.15
CA GLY A 34 -9.80 -15.01 8.40
C GLY A 34 -10.45 -14.38 9.63
N ALA A 35 -9.70 -14.33 10.74
CA ALA A 35 -10.13 -13.63 11.94
C ALA A 35 -10.35 -12.13 11.67
N PRO A 36 -11.32 -11.48 12.34
CA PRO A 36 -11.54 -10.05 12.22
C PRO A 36 -10.25 -9.25 12.47
N PHE A 37 -10.03 -8.17 11.73
CA PHE A 37 -8.80 -7.36 11.84
C PHE A 37 -8.61 -6.80 13.25
N GLU A 38 -9.71 -6.51 13.95
CA GLU A 38 -9.71 -6.05 15.33
C GLU A 38 -9.09 -7.08 16.28
N GLU A 39 -9.26 -8.37 16.02
CA GLU A 39 -8.72 -9.44 16.85
C GLU A 39 -7.22 -9.67 16.61
N LEU A 40 -6.72 -9.23 15.45
CA LEU A 40 -5.30 -9.33 15.09
C LEU A 40 -4.45 -8.20 15.69
N LEU A 41 -5.07 -7.14 16.20
CA LEU A 41 -4.37 -6.06 16.89
C LEU A 41 -3.85 -6.52 18.26
N ASP A 42 -2.74 -5.93 18.70
CA ASP A 42 -2.27 -6.10 20.09
C ASP A 42 -3.31 -5.59 21.10
N PHE A 43 -3.37 -6.20 22.28
CA PHE A 43 -4.36 -5.88 23.33
C PHE A 43 -4.47 -4.39 23.66
N LYS A 44 -3.35 -3.66 23.67
CA LYS A 44 -3.33 -2.21 23.88
C LYS A 44 -4.03 -1.46 22.75
N LEU A 45 -3.75 -1.83 21.50
CA LEU A 45 -4.32 -1.22 20.30
C LEU A 45 -5.80 -1.60 20.13
N GLN A 46 -6.19 -2.81 20.50
CA GLN A 46 -7.61 -3.22 20.56
C GLN A 46 -8.43 -2.30 21.46
N LYS A 47 -7.87 -1.94 22.62
CA LYS A 47 -8.52 -1.02 23.56
C LYS A 47 -8.67 0.37 22.95
N GLU A 48 -7.60 0.92 22.38
CA GLU A 48 -7.62 2.23 21.71
C GLU A 48 -8.60 2.25 20.52
N TYR A 49 -8.69 1.15 19.77
CA TYR A 49 -9.62 1.00 18.65
C TYR A 49 -11.08 0.99 19.12
N LYS A 50 -11.40 0.19 20.16
CA LYS A 50 -12.75 0.12 20.75
C LYS A 50 -13.18 1.44 21.39
N GLU A 51 -12.25 2.18 21.97
CA GLU A 51 -12.49 3.49 22.59
C GLU A 51 -12.56 4.63 21.56
N GLY A 52 -12.28 4.35 20.27
CA GLY A 52 -12.23 5.37 19.22
C GLY A 52 -11.07 6.37 19.37
N THR A 53 -10.09 6.05 20.21
CA THR A 53 -8.92 6.90 20.53
C THR A 53 -7.69 6.52 19.70
N MET A 54 -7.78 5.46 18.90
CA MET A 54 -6.69 5.03 18.02
C MET A 54 -6.49 6.04 16.88
N HIS A 55 -5.49 6.90 17.02
CA HIS A 55 -5.11 7.87 16.00
C HIS A 55 -4.27 7.21 14.90
N ILE A 56 -4.96 6.60 13.94
CA ILE A 56 -4.37 6.01 12.73
C ILE A 56 -4.24 7.09 11.66
N GLY A 57 -3.06 7.72 11.56
CA GLY A 57 -2.77 8.68 10.48
C GLY A 57 -2.65 7.97 9.12
N GLU A 58 -3.18 8.58 8.07
CA GLU A 58 -3.08 8.08 6.70
C GLU A 58 -1.63 8.07 6.21
N ILE A 59 -1.23 6.99 5.53
CA ILE A 59 0.07 6.89 4.88
C ILE A 59 -0.13 7.01 3.39
N GLN A 60 0.63 7.92 2.77
CA GLN A 60 0.76 7.98 1.33
C GLN A 60 2.03 7.25 0.91
N PRO A 61 1.93 6.14 0.14
CA PRO A 61 3.10 5.43 -0.34
C PRO A 61 3.89 6.30 -1.34
N PRO A 62 5.23 6.23 -1.34
CA PRO A 62 6.05 6.93 -2.32
C PRO A 62 5.68 6.48 -3.74
N GLY A 63 5.49 7.44 -4.65
CA GLY A 63 5.10 7.17 -6.04
C GLY A 63 3.60 6.92 -6.27
N LEU A 64 2.79 6.85 -5.21
CA LEU A 64 1.31 6.82 -5.28
C LEU A 64 0.69 8.11 -4.74
N GLU A 65 1.41 9.21 -4.96
CA GLU A 65 0.98 10.55 -4.57
C GLU A 65 -0.27 10.91 -5.38
N ASN A 66 -1.30 11.45 -4.73
CA ASN A 66 -2.55 11.81 -5.38
C ASN A 66 -2.26 12.82 -6.50
N LYS A 67 -2.31 12.35 -7.74
CA LYS A 67 -2.05 13.13 -8.96
C LYS A 67 -3.18 14.13 -9.30
N GLU A 68 -3.94 14.62 -8.34
CA GLU A 68 -4.93 15.67 -8.63
C GLU A 68 -4.28 17.01 -9.01
N ASN A 69 -2.95 17.16 -8.84
CA ASN A 69 -2.19 18.33 -9.29
C ASN A 69 -0.96 18.02 -10.17
N GLN A 70 -0.85 16.82 -10.75
CA GLN A 70 0.24 16.51 -11.70
C GLN A 70 -0.31 16.42 -13.11
N ALA A 71 0.12 17.39 -13.95
CA ALA A 71 -0.08 17.37 -15.39
C ALA A 71 0.25 15.99 -15.97
N PRO A 72 -0.49 15.52 -17.00
CA PRO A 72 -0.33 14.18 -17.53
C PRO A 72 1.12 13.98 -18.05
N GLY A 73 1.92 13.25 -17.27
CA GLY A 73 3.19 12.71 -17.73
C GLY A 73 2.96 11.62 -18.78
N PRO A 74 3.91 11.39 -19.70
CA PRO A 74 3.73 10.49 -20.81
C PRO A 74 3.43 9.06 -20.35
N SER A 75 2.38 8.48 -20.93
CA SER A 75 1.97 7.10 -20.70
C SER A 75 2.99 6.14 -21.29
N TYR A 76 3.38 5.11 -20.53
CA TYR A 76 4.32 4.06 -20.97
C TYR A 76 3.70 3.04 -21.96
N SER A 77 2.47 3.25 -22.43
CA SER A 77 1.81 2.38 -23.41
C SER A 77 2.44 2.41 -24.81
N GLU A 78 3.46 3.24 -25.05
CA GLU A 78 4.04 3.47 -26.38
C GLU A 78 5.42 2.82 -26.59
N ALA A 79 5.76 1.78 -25.81
CA ALA A 79 7.04 1.06 -25.94
C ALA A 79 6.91 -0.35 -26.56
N ALA A 80 5.83 -0.64 -27.27
CA ALA A 80 5.63 -1.92 -27.95
C ALA A 80 5.20 -1.73 -29.42
N ALA A 81 5.95 -0.94 -30.18
CA ALA A 81 5.94 -1.08 -31.64
C ALA A 81 7.10 -2.02 -32.04
N PRO A 82 6.82 -3.19 -32.65
CA PRO A 82 7.87 -4.09 -33.12
C PRO A 82 8.64 -3.42 -34.26
N HIS A 83 9.96 -3.41 -34.13
CA HIS A 83 10.89 -2.95 -35.16
C HIS A 83 10.75 -3.87 -36.39
N GLU A 84 10.09 -3.42 -37.45
CA GLU A 84 10.08 -4.13 -38.74
C GLU A 84 11.48 -4.08 -39.35
N GLU A 85 12.22 -5.17 -39.17
CA GLU A 85 13.40 -5.50 -39.96
C GLU A 85 12.97 -6.45 -41.09
N LYS A 86 13.13 -5.99 -42.35
CA LYS A 86 13.28 -6.74 -43.64
C LYS A 86 12.95 -5.76 -44.79
N GLN A 87 13.69 -5.57 -45.87
CA GLN A 87 14.88 -6.15 -46.49
C GLN A 87 15.46 -5.07 -47.43
N ARG A 88 16.79 -4.95 -47.51
CA ARG A 88 17.44 -4.22 -48.62
C ARG A 88 17.29 -5.04 -49.91
N LEU A 89 16.83 -4.39 -50.99
CA LEU A 89 17.12 -4.79 -52.36
C LEU A 89 18.59 -4.51 -52.70
#